data_AF-A0A376UH61-F1
#
_entry.id   AF-A0A376UH61-F1
#
_cell.length_a   1.000
_cell.length_b   1.000
_cell.length_c   1.000
_cell.angle_alpha   90.00
_cell.angle_beta   90.00
_cell.angle_gamma   90.00
#
_symmetry.space_group_name_H-M   'P 1'
#
loop_
_entity.id
_entity.type
_entity.pdbx_description
1 polymer ?
#
loop_
_entity_poly.entity_id
_entity_poly.type
_entity_poly.pdbx_seq_one_letter_code
_entity_poly.pdbx_strand_id
1 'polypeptide(L)' 'MLAADLRRAFSGIVAGNVKEVGIRAIEEFGPYKINGDKEIMRRMDDLLQGFVAQHRMKLPGSAYIPCYEICT' A
#
# COMPACT_ATOMS: atom_id res chain seq x y z
N MET A 1 -20.10 -2.95 -0.73
CA MET A 1 -19.05 -3.85 -0.20
C MET A 1 -17.68 -3.43 -0.72
N LEU A 2 -17.44 -3.37 -2.04
CA LEU A 2 -16.17 -2.94 -2.64
C LEU A 2 -15.53 -1.67 -2.03
N ALA A 3 -16.27 -0.57 -1.91
CA ALA A 3 -15.72 0.67 -1.34
C ALA A 3 -15.24 0.51 0.12
N ALA A 4 -15.91 -0.33 0.90
CA ALA A 4 -15.52 -0.61 2.28
C ALA A 4 -14.28 -1.52 2.36
N ASP A 5 -14.08 -2.40 1.39
CA ASP A 5 -12.87 -3.22 1.25
C ASP A 5 -11.68 -2.37 0.78
N LEU A 6 -11.87 -1.50 -0.20
CA LEU A 6 -10.86 -0.53 -0.64
C LEU A 6 -10.42 0.38 0.51
N ARG A 7 -11.38 0.90 1.30
CA ARG A 7 -11.07 1.68 2.51
C ARG A 7 -10.18 0.91 3.49
N ARG A 8 -10.44 -0.39 3.68
CA ARG A 8 -9.62 -1.26 4.54
C ARG A 8 -8.22 -1.46 3.95
N ALA A 9 -8.11 -1.68 2.64
CA ALA A 9 -6.81 -1.81 1.96
C ALA A 9 -5.96 -0.55 2.15
N PHE A 10 -6.50 0.65 1.88
CA PHE A 10 -5.78 1.90 2.12
C PHE A 10 -5.41 2.11 3.60
N SER A 11 -6.31 1.77 4.52
CA SER A 11 -6.00 1.81 5.95
C SER A 11 -4.86 0.88 6.34
N GLY A 12 -4.75 -0.29 5.70
CA GLY A 12 -3.65 -1.22 5.87
C GLY A 12 -2.32 -0.65 5.39
N ILE A 13 -2.30 -0.05 4.19
CA ILE A 13 -1.10 0.61 3.63
C ILE A 13 -0.62 1.74 4.54
N VAL A 14 -1.54 2.57 5.06
CA VAL A 14 -1.19 3.62 6.03
C VAL A 14 -0.61 2.99 7.30
N ALA A 15 -1.22 1.93 7.82
CA ALA A 15 -0.71 1.24 9.00
C ALA A 15 0.70 0.66 8.78
N GLY A 16 0.95 0.00 7.65
CA GLY A 16 2.27 -0.54 7.29
C GLY A 16 3.34 0.53 7.10
N ASN A 17 2.96 1.76 6.74
CA ASN A 17 3.90 2.86 6.52
C ASN A 17 4.26 3.63 7.81
N VAL A 18 3.32 3.80 8.75
CA VAL A 18 3.52 4.75 9.88
C VAL A 18 3.23 4.18 11.26
N LYS A 19 2.51 3.05 11.38
CA LYS A 19 2.17 2.48 12.69
C LYS A 19 3.16 1.40 13.04
N GLU A 20 3.70 1.44 14.25
CA GLU A 20 4.71 0.48 14.72
C GLU A 20 4.29 -0.98 14.51
N VAL A 21 3.05 -1.33 14.86
CA VAL A 21 2.51 -2.69 14.65
C VAL A 21 2.47 -3.10 13.18
N GLY A 22 2.22 -2.15 12.27
CA GLY A 22 2.19 -2.40 10.83
C GLY A 22 3.61 -2.55 10.28
N ILE A 23 4.51 -1.64 10.64
CA ILE A 23 5.91 -1.65 10.24
C ILE A 23 6.58 -2.98 10.65
N ARG A 24 6.42 -3.39 11.92
CA ARG A 24 6.97 -4.67 12.40
C ARG A 24 6.44 -5.87 11.63
N ALA A 25 5.14 -5.90 11.31
CA ALA A 25 4.56 -6.97 10.52
C ALA A 25 5.14 -7.03 9.09
N ILE A 26 5.45 -5.88 8.50
CA ILE A 26 6.09 -5.81 7.18
C ILE A 26 7.55 -6.28 7.25
N GLU A 27 8.28 -5.93 8.31
CA GLU A 27 9.66 -6.38 8.53
C GLU A 27 9.73 -7.90 8.76
N GLU A 28 8.76 -8.47 9.47
CA GLU A 28 8.73 -9.91 9.81
C GLU A 28 8.20 -10.78 8.66
N PHE A 29 7.13 -10.35 7.98
CA PHE A 29 6.40 -11.17 7.02
C PHE A 29 6.50 -10.68 5.57
N GLY A 30 7.09 -9.51 5.34
CA GLY A 30 7.15 -8.86 4.03
C GLY A 30 5.90 -8.04 3.70
N PRO A 31 5.78 -7.55 2.45
CA PRO A 31 4.73 -6.63 2.03
C PRO A 31 3.33 -7.26 2.05
N TYR A 32 2.30 -6.45 2.28
CA TYR A 32 0.90 -6.88 2.17
C TYR A 32 0.54 -7.25 0.72
N LYS A 33 0.11 -8.49 0.51
CA LYS A 33 -0.38 -8.95 -0.80
C LYS A 33 -1.84 -8.58 -1.00
N ILE A 34 -2.11 -7.65 -1.91
CA ILE A 34 -3.47 -7.19 -2.21
C ILE A 34 -3.91 -7.83 -3.52
N ASN A 35 -4.98 -8.61 -3.43
CA ASN A 35 -5.53 -9.41 -4.53
C ASN A 35 -6.97 -8.99 -4.81
N GLY A 36 -7.41 -9.14 -6.06
CA GLY A 36 -8.78 -8.83 -6.44
C GLY A 36 -9.00 -8.96 -7.95
N ASP A 37 -10.07 -8.34 -8.43
CA ASP A 37 -10.30 -8.21 -9.87
C ASP A 37 -9.13 -7.48 -10.55
N LYS A 38 -8.70 -7.99 -11.71
CA LYS A 38 -7.50 -7.52 -12.40
C LYS A 38 -7.56 -6.04 -12.77
N GLU A 39 -8.70 -5.56 -13.26
CA GLU A 39 -8.83 -4.16 -13.70
C GLU A 39 -8.90 -3.22 -12.48
N ILE A 40 -9.51 -3.66 -11.38
CA ILE A 40 -9.51 -2.90 -10.12
C ILE A 40 -8.09 -2.83 -9.54
N MET A 41 -7.38 -3.96 -9.49
CA MET A 41 -6.00 -4.01 -8.98
C MET A 41 -5.06 -3.16 -9.81
N ARG A 42 -5.17 -3.19 -11.14
CA ARG A 42 -4.38 -2.33 -12.04
C ARG A 42 -4.60 -0.85 -11.75
N ARG A 43 -5.87 -0.40 -11.62
CA ARG A 43 -6.19 1.00 -11.28
C ARG A 43 -5.70 1.41 -9.90
N MET A 44 -5.71 0.48 -8.95
CA MET A 44 -5.20 0.73 -7.61
C MET A 44 -3.68 0.89 -7.63
N ASP A 45 -2.97 0.06 -8.40
CA ASP A 45 -1.52 0.17 -8.57
C ASP A 45 -1.14 1.50 -9.23
N ASP A 46 -1.79 1.86 -10.35
CA ASP A 46 -1.60 3.15 -11.04
C ASP A 46 -1.74 4.34 -10.07
N LEU A 47 -2.78 4.32 -9.21
CA LEU A 47 -3.03 5.36 -8.22
C LEU A 47 -1.93 5.44 -7.15
N LEU A 48 -1.52 4.29 -6.61
CA LEU A 48 -0.52 4.24 -5.54
C LEU A 48 0.87 4.63 -6.07
N GLN A 49 1.24 4.19 -7.27
CA GLN A 49 2.46 4.65 -7.95
C GLN A 49 2.45 6.17 -8.14
N GLY A 50 1.29 6.75 -8.47
CA GLY A 50 1.10 8.20 -8.51
C GLY A 50 1.42 8.89 -7.18
N PHE A 51 1.06 8.30 -6.04
CA PHE A 51 1.40 8.85 -4.72
C PHE A 51 2.90 8.73 -4.39
N VAL A 52 3.56 7.66 -4.84
CA VAL A 52 5.02 7.51 -4.69
C VAL A 52 5.74 8.58 -5.51
N ALA A 53 5.37 8.76 -6.78
CA ALA A 53 5.95 9.74 -7.67
C ALA A 53 5.75 11.19 -7.19
N GLN A 54 4.62 11.46 -6.52
CA GLN A 54 4.31 12.76 -5.92
C GLN A 54 4.92 12.96 -4.52
N HIS A 55 5.76 12.03 -4.04
CA HIS A 55 6.36 12.05 -2.70
C HIS A 55 5.32 12.17 -1.56
N ARG A 56 4.12 11.59 -1.74
CA ARG A 56 3.04 11.63 -0.75
C ARG A 56 3.09 10.49 0.27
N MET A 57 3.97 9.51 0.06
CA MET A 57 4.06 8.29 0.89
C MET A 57 5.13 8.38 1.99
N LYS A 58 6.10 9.29 1.87
CA LYS A 58 7.20 9.47 2.84
C LYS A 58 7.70 10.90 2.80
N LEU A 59 8.19 11.41 3.94
CA LEU A 59 8.89 12.69 3.97
C LEU A 59 10.17 12.65 3.12
N PRO A 60 10.61 13.79 2.56
CA PRO A 60 11.85 13.87 1.78
C PRO A 60 13.06 13.35 2.58
N GLY A 61 13.97 12.65 1.91
CA GLY A 61 15.25 12.22 2.49
C GLY A 61 15.59 10.74 2.34
N SER A 62 14.65 9.90 1.89
CA SER A 62 14.95 8.50 1.54
C SER A 62 13.94 7.96 0.53
N ALA A 63 14.36 6.94 -0.24
CA ALA A 63 13.46 6.24 -1.14
C ALA A 63 12.32 5.58 -0.35
N TYR A 64 11.10 5.67 -0.88
CA TYR A 64 9.97 4.94 -0.36
C TYR A 64 10.02 3.49 -0.86
N ILE A 65 9.96 2.53 0.06
CA ILE A 65 9.83 1.11 -0.25
C ILE A 65 8.37 0.74 0.05
N PRO A 66 7.57 0.30 -0.94
CA PRO A 66 6.18 -0.07 -0.73
C PRO A 66 6.00 -1.17 0.34
N CYS A 67 5.05 -0.97 1.26
CA CYS A 67 4.63 -1.99 2.23
C CYS A 67 3.54 -2.93 1.67
N TYR A 68 3.33 -2.92 0.35
CA TYR A 68 2.31 -3.69 -0.34
C TYR A 68 2.83 -4.22 -1.67
N GLU A 69 2.19 -5.28 -2.15
CA GLU A 69 2.37 -5.90 -3.46
C GLU A 69 0.98 -6.10 -4.06
N ILE A 70 0.74 -5.53 -5.25
CA ILE A 70 -0.51 -5.75 -5.98
C ILE A 70 -0.36 -7.03 -6.80
N CYS A 71 -1.16 -8.03 -6.50
CA CYS A 71 -1.15 -9.31 -7.19
C CYS A 71 -2.15 -9.27 -8.36
N THR A 72 -1.65 -9.29 -9.59
CA THR A 72 -2.43 -9.25 -10.85
C THR A 72 -2.52 -10.60 -11.55
#